data_AF-A0A369NCU3-F1
#
_entry.id   AF-A0A369NCU3-F1
#
_cell.length_a   1.000
_cell.length_b   1.000
_cell.length_c   1.000
_cell.angle_alpha   90.00
_cell.angle_beta   90.00
_cell.angle_gamma   90.00
#
_symmetry.space_group_name_H-M   'P 1'
#
loop_
_entity.id
_entity.type
_entity.pdbx_description
1 polymer ?
#
loop_
_entity_poly.entity_id
_entity_poly.type
_entity_poly.pdbx_seq_one_letter_code
_entity_poly.pdbx_strand_id
1 'polypeptide(L)'
;MAAVQMNVRIDEDVKARGDEVFARAGFTPSQVVRAVWEYAEQTGEVPAFMRASGADADEAERRRRIALAEYGAHIWENFFLDHGLPVPKRKERLDYKTLRDELYDDMLEEMGL
;
A
#
# COMPACT_ATOMS: atom_id res chain seq x y z
N MET A 1 -2.98 -13.53 29.73
CA MET A 1 -2.54 -12.70 28.59
C MET A 1 -2.54 -11.24 29.01
N ALA A 2 -1.59 -10.44 28.52
CA ALA A 2 -1.52 -9.01 28.84
C ALA A 2 -2.59 -8.23 28.04
N ALA A 3 -3.28 -7.29 28.69
CA ALA A 3 -4.15 -6.36 27.99
C ALA A 3 -3.32 -5.31 27.25
N VAL A 4 -3.67 -5.03 25.99
CA VAL A 4 -3.03 -3.99 25.17
C VAL A 4 -4.04 -2.87 24.94
N GLN A 5 -3.57 -1.62 24.94
CA GLN A 5 -4.40 -0.45 24.67
C GLN A 5 -4.45 -0.16 23.16
N MET A 6 -5.63 0.17 22.66
CA MET A 6 -5.84 0.65 21.29
C MET A 6 -6.38 2.07 21.33
N ASN A 7 -5.71 2.99 20.64
CA ASN A 7 -6.08 4.41 20.57
C ASN A 7 -6.52 4.77 19.15
N VAL A 8 -7.68 5.41 19.03
CA VAL A 8 -8.26 5.86 17.76
C VAL A 8 -8.75 7.30 17.92
N ARG A 9 -8.53 8.12 16.90
CA ARG A 9 -9.14 9.45 16.79
C ARG A 9 -10.47 9.34 16.07
N ILE A 10 -11.50 9.94 16.63
CA ILE A 10 -12.85 9.99 16.09
C ILE A 10 -13.40 11.40 16.32
N ASP A 11 -14.29 11.84 15.44
CA ASP A 11 -15.04 13.08 15.63
C ASP A 11 -15.83 13.04 16.95
N GLU A 12 -15.83 14.16 17.67
CA GLU A 12 -16.44 14.25 19.02
C GLU A 12 -17.95 14.02 18.97
N ASP A 13 -18.63 14.61 18.00
CA ASP A 13 -20.08 14.48 17.86
C ASP A 13 -20.47 13.06 17.41
N VAL A 14 -19.68 12.45 16.53
CA VAL A 14 -19.86 11.04 16.14
C VAL A 14 -19.70 10.13 17.35
N LYS A 15 -18.68 10.37 18.18
CA LYS A 15 -18.47 9.61 19.42
C LYS A 15 -19.65 9.75 20.37
N ALA A 16 -20.09 10.98 20.64
CA ALA A 16 -21.18 11.24 21.58
C ALA A 16 -22.49 10.55 21.15
N ARG A 17 -22.87 10.69 19.87
CA ARG A 17 -24.06 10.03 19.33
C ARG A 17 -23.94 8.51 19.35
N GLY A 18 -22.78 7.97 19.02
CA GLY A 18 -22.52 6.53 19.06
C GLY A 18 -22.61 5.96 20.48
N ASP A 19 -21.99 6.62 21.45
CA ASP A 19 -22.03 6.23 22.86
C ASP A 19 -23.46 6.19 23.39
N GLU A 20 -24.31 7.15 23.02
CA GLU A 20 -25.72 7.16 23.43
C GLU A 20 -26.48 5.94 22.88
N VAL A 21 -26.25 5.57 21.62
CA VAL A 21 -26.85 4.38 21.00
C VAL A 21 -26.41 3.10 21.72
N PHE A 22 -25.11 2.96 21.98
CA PHE A 22 -24.58 1.79 22.68
C PHE A 22 -25.05 1.70 24.12
N ALA A 23 -25.10 2.82 24.84
CA ALA A 23 -25.60 2.88 26.20
C ALA A 23 -27.08 2.48 26.29
N ARG A 24 -27.92 2.94 25.36
CA ARG A 24 -29.33 2.51 25.24
C ARG A 24 -29.47 1.00 25.01
N ALA A 25 -28.51 0.39 24.31
CA ALA A 25 -28.44 -1.03 24.09
C ALA A 25 -27.74 -1.82 25.22
N GLY A 26 -27.28 -1.14 26.29
CA GLY A 26 -26.60 -1.75 27.43
C GLY A 26 -25.12 -2.09 27.21
N PHE A 27 -24.50 -1.56 26.17
CA PHE A 27 -23.10 -1.80 25.84
C PHE A 27 -22.21 -0.58 26.15
N THR A 28 -21.02 -0.85 26.68
CA THR A 28 -19.96 0.15 26.75
C THR A 28 -19.20 0.22 25.43
N PRO A 29 -18.61 1.38 25.07
CA PRO A 29 -17.81 1.50 23.84
C PRO A 29 -16.68 0.47 23.76
N SER A 30 -16.03 0.15 24.88
CA SER A 30 -14.96 -0.86 24.93
C SER A 30 -15.46 -2.29 24.70
N GLN A 31 -16.72 -2.61 25.02
CA GLN A 31 -17.31 -3.91 24.68
C GLN A 31 -17.59 -3.99 23.18
N VAL A 32 -18.13 -2.92 22.59
CA VAL A 32 -18.40 -2.85 21.15
C VAL A 32 -17.11 -3.02 20.35
N VAL A 33 -16.06 -2.29 20.72
CA VAL A 33 -14.75 -2.38 20.05
C VAL A 33 -14.16 -3.79 20.19
N ARG A 34 -14.21 -4.40 21.37
CA ARG A 34 -13.73 -5.78 21.56
C ARG A 34 -14.52 -6.79 20.72
N ALA A 35 -15.84 -6.67 20.68
CA ALA A 35 -16.69 -7.57 19.90
C ALA A 35 -16.35 -7.54 18.41
N VAL A 36 -15.95 -6.39 17.86
CA VAL A 36 -15.50 -6.30 16.45
C VAL A 36 -14.21 -7.08 16.21
N TRP A 37 -13.24 -6.99 17.13
CA TRP A 37 -11.97 -7.72 17.03
C TRP A 37 -12.17 -9.23 17.24
N GLU A 38 -12.99 -9.61 18.22
CA GLU A 38 -13.36 -11.00 18.48
C GLU A 38 -14.11 -11.61 17.29
N TYR A 39 -15.00 -10.85 16.65
CA TYR A 39 -15.69 -11.30 15.44
C TYR A 39 -14.70 -11.61 14.30
N ALA A 40 -13.76 -10.70 14.04
CA ALA A 40 -12.76 -10.88 12.98
C ALA A 40 -11.83 -12.07 13.27
N GLU A 41 -11.44 -12.28 14.52
CA GLU A 41 -10.62 -13.42 14.93
C GLU A 41 -11.37 -14.76 14.78
N GLN A 42 -12.63 -14.81 15.21
CA GLN A 42 -13.43 -16.05 15.18
C GLN A 42 -13.86 -16.44 13.76
N THR A 43 -14.18 -15.46 12.92
CA THR A 43 -14.79 -15.71 11.59
C THR A 43 -13.78 -15.62 10.45
N GLY A 44 -12.65 -14.93 10.65
CA GLY A 44 -11.73 -14.59 9.57
C GLY A 44 -12.30 -13.59 8.55
N GLU A 45 -13.47 -12.99 8.84
CA GLU A 45 -14.14 -12.03 7.97
C GLU A 45 -14.31 -10.67 8.65
N VAL A 46 -14.43 -9.61 7.84
CA VAL A 46 -14.83 -8.29 8.33
C VAL A 46 -16.36 -8.23 8.50
N PRO A 47 -16.86 -7.50 9.53
CA PRO A 47 -18.29 -7.30 9.70
C PRO A 47 -18.96 -6.78 8.42
N ALA A 48 -20.16 -7.28 8.11
CA ALA A 48 -20.84 -6.98 6.86
C ALA A 48 -21.04 -5.47 6.61
N PHE A 49 -21.29 -4.69 7.66
CA PHE A 49 -21.44 -3.23 7.56
C PHE A 49 -20.15 -2.52 7.11
N MET A 50 -18.97 -3.11 7.35
CA MET A 50 -17.69 -2.57 6.89
C MET A 50 -17.44 -2.87 5.40
N ARG A 51 -18.04 -3.93 4.85
CA ARG A 51 -17.91 -4.27 3.42
C ARG A 51 -18.56 -3.20 2.53
N ALA A 52 -19.71 -2.69 2.95
CA ALA A 52 -20.43 -1.67 2.19
C ALA A 52 -19.71 -0.31 2.14
N SER A 53 -18.89 0.00 3.15
CA SER A 53 -18.10 1.23 3.22
C SER A 53 -16.68 1.11 2.65
N GLY A 54 -16.10 -0.10 2.68
CA GLY A 54 -14.72 -0.36 2.26
C GLY A 54 -14.55 -0.81 0.81
N ALA A 55 -15.58 -1.45 0.22
CA ALA A 55 -15.46 -2.01 -1.14
C ALA A 55 -15.10 -0.95 -2.19
N ASP A 56 -15.66 0.26 -2.13
CA ASP A 56 -15.35 1.29 -3.12
C ASP A 56 -14.01 2.01 -2.87
N ALA A 57 -13.64 2.20 -1.60
CA ALA A 57 -12.41 2.90 -1.22
C ALA A 57 -11.16 2.02 -1.39
N ASP A 58 -11.24 0.75 -1.00
CA ASP A 58 -10.14 -0.20 -1.12
C ASP A 58 -9.93 -0.67 -2.56
N GLU A 59 -11.00 -0.83 -3.34
CA GLU A 59 -10.91 -1.12 -4.79
C GLU A 59 -10.25 0.05 -5.54
N ALA A 60 -10.60 1.30 -5.22
CA ALA A 60 -10.00 2.48 -5.82
C ALA A 60 -8.51 2.62 -5.46
N GLU A 61 -8.13 2.38 -4.21
CA GLU A 61 -6.74 2.42 -3.77
C GLU A 61 -5.92 1.25 -4.35
N ARG A 62 -6.51 0.05 -4.45
CA ARG A 62 -5.90 -1.11 -5.11
C ARG A 62 -5.68 -0.85 -6.60
N ARG A 63 -6.66 -0.27 -7.31
CA ARG A 63 -6.53 0.14 -8.71
C ARG A 63 -5.47 1.23 -8.89
N ARG A 64 -5.38 2.21 -7.99
CA ARG A 64 -4.32 3.22 -8.00
C ARG A 64 -2.94 2.62 -7.82
N ARG A 65 -2.78 1.67 -6.88
CA ARG A 65 -1.50 0.98 -6.66
C ARG A 65 -1.07 0.12 -7.86
N ILE A 66 -2.03 -0.59 -8.48
CA ILE A 66 -1.76 -1.36 -9.71
C ILE A 66 -1.39 -0.41 -10.85
N ALA A 67 -2.17 0.65 -11.08
CA ALA A 67 -1.87 1.65 -12.11
C ALA A 67 -0.52 2.34 -11.89
N LEU A 68 -0.13 2.61 -10.64
CA LEU A 68 1.17 3.19 -10.31
C LEU A 68 2.32 2.20 -10.56
N ALA A 69 2.11 0.91 -10.29
CA ALA A 69 3.09 -0.13 -10.57
C ALA A 69 3.25 -0.38 -12.09
N GLU A 70 2.15 -0.38 -12.84
CA GLU A 70 2.15 -0.48 -14.31
C GLU A 70 2.79 0.77 -14.94
N TYR A 71 2.42 1.96 -14.49
CA TYR A 71 3.05 3.21 -14.93
C TYR A 71 4.55 3.19 -14.62
N GLY A 72 4.92 2.83 -13.39
CA GLY A 72 6.31 2.67 -12.92
C GLY A 72 7.16 1.76 -13.79
N ALA A 73 6.58 0.64 -14.26
CA ALA A 73 7.26 -0.31 -15.13
C ALA A 73 7.61 0.26 -16.52
N HIS A 74 6.86 1.27 -16.97
CA HIS A 74 7.04 1.91 -18.27
C HIS A 74 7.55 3.35 -18.21
N ILE A 75 7.84 3.91 -17.02
CA ILE A 75 8.38 5.29 -16.89
C ILE A 75 9.61 5.50 -17.79
N TRP A 76 10.52 4.53 -17.79
CA TRP A 76 11.74 4.59 -18.59
C TRP A 76 11.43 4.57 -20.09
N GLU A 77 10.54 3.69 -20.54
CA GLU A 77 10.16 3.54 -21.95
C GLU A 77 9.34 4.74 -22.46
N ASN A 78 8.34 5.18 -21.69
CA ASN A 78 7.50 6.35 -22.00
C ASN A 78 8.33 7.63 -22.08
N PHE A 79 9.36 7.79 -21.24
CA PHE A 79 10.28 8.93 -21.32
C PHE A 79 11.00 9.01 -22.67
N PHE A 80 11.49 7.89 -23.21
CA PHE A 80 12.12 7.90 -24.54
C PHE A 80 11.10 8.19 -25.65
N LEU A 81 9.91 7.59 -25.57
CA LEU A 81 8.85 7.78 -26.57
C LEU A 81 8.34 9.23 -26.61
N ASP A 82 8.06 9.84 -25.45
CA ASP A 82 7.53 11.20 -25.35
C ASP A 82 8.53 12.26 -25.84
N HIS A 83 9.83 11.99 -25.71
CA HIS A 83 10.90 12.85 -26.20
C HIS A 83 11.36 12.52 -27.63
N GLY A 84 10.69 11.58 -28.31
CA GLY A 84 11.03 11.17 -29.68
C GLY A 84 12.42 10.52 -29.79
N LEU A 85 12.94 10.01 -28.68
CA LEU A 85 14.24 9.35 -28.61
C LEU A 85 14.08 7.86 -28.93
N PRO A 86 15.08 7.23 -29.58
CA PRO A 86 15.04 5.80 -29.81
C PRO A 86 15.06 5.06 -28.47
N VAL A 87 14.03 4.25 -28.20
CA VAL A 87 13.96 3.42 -26.99
C VAL A 87 15.13 2.42 -27.04
N PRO A 88 16.05 2.43 -26.07
CA PRO A 88 17.16 1.49 -26.07
C PRO A 88 16.60 0.08 -25.89
N LYS A 89 17.04 -0.87 -26.73
CA LYS A 89 16.74 -2.29 -26.50
C LYS A 89 17.19 -2.61 -25.06
N ARG A 90 16.31 -3.18 -24.24
CA ARG A 90 16.71 -3.74 -22.94
C ARG A 90 17.89 -4.67 -23.22
N LYS A 91 19.11 -4.25 -22.85
CA LYS A 91 20.23 -5.17 -22.78
C LYS A 91 19.79 -6.29 -21.83
N GLU A 92 20.10 -7.54 -22.18
CA GLU A 92 19.91 -8.65 -21.25
C GLU A 92 20.48 -8.25 -19.89
N ARG A 93 19.83 -8.70 -18.81
CA ARG A 93 20.20 -8.35 -17.44
C ARG A 93 21.64 -8.82 -17.19
N LEU A 94 22.60 -7.95 -17.47
CA LEU A 94 24.01 -8.21 -17.24
C LEU A 94 24.19 -8.41 -15.74
N ASP A 95 24.91 -9.47 -15.37
CA ASP A 95 25.34 -9.67 -13.99
C ASP A 95 26.09 -8.41 -13.52
N TYR A 96 25.89 -8.01 -12.27
CA TYR A 96 26.51 -6.83 -11.67
C TYR A 96 28.04 -6.86 -11.84
N LYS A 97 28.61 -8.06 -11.80
CA LYS A 97 30.04 -8.27 -12.03
C LYS A 97 30.46 -7.85 -13.44
N THR A 98 29.72 -8.27 -14.48
CA THR A 98 30.04 -7.92 -15.87
C THR A 98 29.89 -6.42 -16.12
N LEU A 99 28.83 -5.79 -15.59
CA LEU A 99 28.66 -4.33 -15.70
C LEU A 99 29.80 -3.55 -15.04
N ARG A 100 30.26 -4.03 -13.88
CA ARG A 100 31.37 -3.43 -13.17
C ARG A 100 32.68 -3.59 -13.95
N ASP A 101 32.92 -4.78 -14.50
CA ASP A 101 34.15 -5.08 -15.23
C ASP A 101 34.21 -4.26 -16.55
N GLU A 102 33.09 -4.16 -17.31
CA GLU A 102 32.99 -3.28 -18.49
C GLU A 102 33.25 -1.80 -18.15
N LEU A 103 32.73 -1.30 -17.01
CA LEU A 103 32.97 0.08 -16.58
C LEU A 103 34.45 0.35 -16.24
N TYR A 104 35.14 -0.63 -15.65
CA TYR A 104 36.57 -0.51 -15.37
C TYR A 104 37.40 -0.51 -16.66
N ASP A 105 37.03 -1.32 -17.64
CA ASP A 105 37.70 -1.36 -18.94
C ASP A 105 37.52 -0.02 -19.67
N ASP A 106 36.30 0.52 -19.73
CA ASP A 106 36.03 1.84 -20.34
C ASP A 106 36.81 2.97 -19.64
N MET A 107 36.89 2.93 -18.30
CA MET A 107 37.65 3.92 -17.54
C MET A 107 39.17 3.83 -17.77
N LEU A 108 39.71 2.63 -17.98
CA LEU A 108 41.12 2.43 -18.28
C LEU A 108 41.47 2.94 -19.69
N GLU A 109 40.60 2.66 -20.67
CA GLU A 109 40.74 3.19 -22.03
C GLU A 109 40.71 4.73 -22.06
N GLU A 110 39.80 5.35 -21.28
CA GLU A 110 39.70 6.81 -21.19
C GLU A 110 40.92 7.43 -20.47
N MET A 111 41.56 6.68 -19.56
CA MET A 111 42.82 7.06 -18.92
C MET A 111 44.08 6.72 -19.74
N GLY A 112 43.93 6.10 -20.92
CA GLY A 112 45.02 5.77 -21.83
C GLY A 112 45.98 4.69 -21.31
N LEU A 113 45.47 3.76 -20.49
CA LEU A 113 46.22 2.65 -19.87
C LEU A 113 45.80 1.30 -20.43
#